data_AF-A0A8E2EW41-F1
#
_entry.id   AF-A0A8E2EW41-F1
#
_cell.length_a   1.000
_cell.length_b   1.000
_cell.length_c   1.000
_cell.angle_alpha   90.00
_cell.angle_beta   90.00
_cell.angle_gamma   90.00
#
_symmetry.space_group_name_H-M   'P 1'
#
loop_
_entity.id
_entity.type
_entity.pdbx_description
1 polymer ?
#
loop_
_entity_poly.entity_id
_entity_poly.type
_entity_poly.pdbx_seq_one_letter_code
_entity_poly.pdbx_strand_id
1 'polypeptide(L)'
;MNMIIGMNIHSVIIGSTAKTVPFRAGTYVEQISITRSRKVTLIGETDFPNDYTQNQVIISFSNGQLTSAGEGETTPVIYAKKTDSAGLALYNINFHNTYPQTKITAALAADFYSSNMAAYGAVSLDSRTPS
;
A
#
# COMPACT_ATOMS: atom_id res chain seq x y z
N MET A 1 16.77 1.61 -21.34
CA MET A 1 15.42 2.18 -21.55
C MET A 1 14.60 1.85 -20.33
N ASN A 2 14.58 2.71 -19.32
CA ASN A 2 13.82 2.58 -18.08
C ASN A 2 13.71 3.97 -17.46
N MET A 3 12.58 4.20 -16.76
CA MET A 3 12.31 5.37 -15.92
C MET A 3 11.64 6.56 -16.62
N ILE A 4 10.37 6.39 -17.01
CA ILE A 4 9.38 7.47 -16.86
C ILE A 4 8.58 7.16 -15.60
N ILE A 5 9.15 7.47 -14.44
CA ILE A 5 8.36 7.84 -13.27
C ILE A 5 9.01 9.12 -12.72
N GLY A 6 8.75 10.22 -13.42
CA GLY A 6 8.97 11.59 -12.92
C GLY A 6 7.96 11.97 -11.82
N MET A 7 7.54 11.00 -11.01
CA MET A 7 6.83 11.23 -9.75
C MET A 7 7.56 10.43 -8.69
N ASN A 8 8.51 11.08 -8.02
CA ASN A 8 8.87 10.69 -6.66
C ASN A 8 7.55 10.63 -5.85
N ILE A 9 7.07 9.43 -5.51
CA ILE A 9 5.92 9.25 -4.60
C ILE A 9 6.26 9.77 -3.19
N HIS A 10 7.52 10.13 -2.94
CA HIS A 10 7.99 10.87 -1.76
C HIS A 10 7.22 12.17 -1.45
N SER A 11 6.41 12.70 -2.37
CA SER A 11 5.41 13.71 -2.03
C SER A 11 4.27 13.78 -3.06
N VAL A 12 3.25 12.92 -2.97
CA VAL A 12 1.91 13.30 -3.50
C VAL A 12 1.21 14.23 -2.49
N ILE A 13 1.87 15.31 -2.07
CA ILE A 13 1.44 16.10 -0.91
C ILE A 13 1.32 17.57 -1.30
N ILE A 14 0.25 17.92 -2.03
CA ILE A 14 -0.58 19.12 -1.79
C ILE A 14 -1.65 19.22 -2.88
N GLY A 15 -2.91 19.37 -2.45
CA GLY A 15 -4.02 19.69 -3.34
C GLY A 15 -5.36 19.51 -2.62
N SER A 16 -6.32 20.36 -2.93
CA SER A 16 -7.62 20.46 -2.23
C SER A 16 -8.72 19.53 -2.79
N THR A 17 -8.41 18.69 -3.77
CA THR A 17 -9.39 17.85 -4.51
C THR A 17 -9.14 16.35 -4.31
N ALA A 18 -10.10 15.47 -4.58
CA ALA A 18 -9.82 14.02 -4.59
C ALA A 18 -8.77 13.67 -5.67
N LYS A 19 -7.96 12.63 -5.45
CA LYS A 19 -6.93 12.18 -6.41
C LYS A 19 -7.00 10.69 -6.67
N THR A 20 -7.03 10.31 -7.95
CA THR A 20 -6.85 8.93 -8.40
C THR A 20 -5.45 8.76 -8.98
N VAL A 21 -4.76 7.70 -8.57
CA VAL A 21 -3.40 7.35 -9.01
C VAL A 21 -3.45 5.96 -9.65
N PRO A 22 -3.35 5.88 -10.99
CA PRO A 22 -3.28 4.59 -11.68
C PRO A 22 -1.86 4.02 -11.66
N PHE A 23 -1.76 2.71 -11.49
CA PHE A 23 -0.55 1.91 -11.62
C PHE A 23 -0.68 0.99 -12.82
N ARG A 24 0.38 0.90 -13.63
CA ARG A 24 0.46 -0.02 -14.75
C ARG A 24 0.98 -1.37 -14.29
N ALA A 25 0.71 -2.40 -15.08
CA ALA A 25 1.24 -3.74 -14.86
C ALA A 25 2.75 -3.70 -14.56
N GLY A 26 3.16 -4.31 -13.45
CA GLY A 26 4.54 -4.25 -13.00
C GLY A 26 4.72 -4.44 -11.50
N THR A 27 5.99 -4.51 -11.10
CA THR A 27 6.42 -4.54 -9.70
C THR A 27 7.09 -3.23 -9.32
N TYR A 28 6.61 -2.60 -8.27
CA TYR A 28 7.10 -1.36 -7.69
C TYR A 28 7.77 -1.68 -6.36
N VAL A 29 9.05 -1.32 -6.20
CA VAL A 29 9.82 -1.58 -4.96
C VAL A 29 9.95 -0.29 -4.17
N GLU A 30 8.92 0.02 -3.39
CA GLU A 30 8.80 1.27 -2.63
C GLU A 30 7.83 1.15 -1.45
N GLN A 31 8.01 2.01 -0.45
CA GLN A 31 7.03 2.22 0.61
C GLN A 31 6.12 3.39 0.25
N ILE A 32 4.80 3.23 0.43
CA ILE A 32 3.81 4.27 0.13
C ILE A 32 3.30 4.90 1.42
N SER A 33 3.48 6.22 1.52
CA SER A 33 2.90 7.05 2.58
C SER A 33 1.78 7.93 2.05
N ILE A 34 0.59 7.83 2.65
CA ILE A 34 -0.56 8.69 2.33
C ILE A 34 -0.82 9.67 3.49
N THR A 35 -0.35 10.91 3.36
CA THR A 35 -0.55 11.97 4.37
C THR A 35 -1.45 13.13 3.88
N ARG A 36 -2.06 13.00 2.69
CA ARG A 36 -2.84 14.06 2.04
C ARG A 36 -4.24 14.23 2.64
N SER A 37 -4.72 15.49 2.73
CA SER A 37 -6.00 15.86 3.37
C SER A 37 -7.25 15.79 2.48
N ARG A 38 -7.31 14.86 1.52
CA ARG A 38 -8.51 14.53 0.72
C ARG A 38 -8.52 13.04 0.34
N LYS A 39 -9.61 12.57 -0.28
CA LYS A 39 -9.71 11.18 -0.76
C LYS A 39 -8.58 10.87 -1.73
N VAL A 40 -7.94 9.73 -1.50
CA VAL A 40 -6.98 9.13 -2.44
C VAL A 40 -7.56 7.82 -2.95
N THR A 41 -7.45 7.57 -4.24
CA THR A 41 -7.77 6.28 -4.86
C THR A 41 -6.50 5.77 -5.53
N LEU A 42 -6.04 4.58 -5.15
CA LEU A 42 -4.99 3.86 -5.88
C LEU A 42 -5.66 2.75 -6.69
N ILE A 43 -5.36 2.66 -7.99
CA ILE A 43 -5.95 1.67 -8.88
C ILE A 43 -4.88 0.98 -9.72
N GLY A 44 -4.81 -0.35 -9.61
CA GLY A 44 -3.91 -1.18 -10.39
C GLY A 44 -4.54 -1.68 -11.69
N GLU A 45 -3.69 -1.90 -12.69
CA GLU A 45 -4.05 -2.59 -13.92
C GLU A 45 -4.39 -4.07 -13.64
N THR A 46 -5.43 -4.56 -14.30
CA THR A 46 -5.99 -5.91 -14.15
C THR A 46 -6.75 -6.27 -15.43
N ASP A 47 -6.71 -7.54 -15.82
CA ASP A 47 -7.48 -8.03 -16.96
C ASP A 47 -8.97 -8.22 -16.60
N PHE A 48 -9.27 -8.36 -15.30
CA PHE A 48 -10.65 -8.48 -14.83
C PHE A 48 -10.82 -7.88 -13.43
N PRO A 49 -11.42 -6.68 -13.28
CA PRO A 49 -11.52 -5.97 -12.00
C PRO A 49 -12.17 -6.74 -10.84
N ASN A 50 -13.03 -7.72 -11.15
CA ASN A 50 -13.74 -8.53 -10.17
C ASN A 50 -13.02 -9.82 -9.78
N ASP A 51 -11.84 -10.09 -10.34
CA ASP A 51 -11.00 -11.24 -10.01
C ASP A 51 -9.60 -10.75 -9.59
N TYR A 52 -9.32 -10.82 -8.29
CA TYR A 52 -8.05 -10.37 -7.73
C TYR A 52 -6.86 -11.19 -8.22
N THR A 53 -7.10 -12.41 -8.72
CA THR A 53 -6.02 -13.25 -9.28
C THR A 53 -5.49 -12.69 -10.60
N GLN A 54 -6.25 -11.80 -11.25
CA GLN A 54 -5.86 -11.10 -12.48
C GLN A 54 -5.17 -9.75 -12.22
N ASN A 55 -4.89 -9.40 -10.96
CA ASN A 55 -4.14 -8.18 -10.64
C ASN A 55 -2.73 -8.24 -11.25
N GLN A 56 -2.33 -7.19 -11.98
CA GLN A 56 -1.02 -7.13 -12.65
C GLN A 56 -0.04 -6.19 -11.93
N VAL A 57 -0.45 -5.59 -10.81
CA VAL A 57 0.36 -4.63 -10.04
C VAL A 57 0.76 -5.23 -8.70
N ILE A 58 2.06 -5.25 -8.43
CA ILE A 58 2.64 -5.59 -7.13
C ILE A 58 3.40 -4.39 -6.60
N ILE A 59 3.10 -3.98 -5.38
CA ILE A 59 3.89 -3.00 -4.63
C ILE A 59 4.56 -3.76 -3.50
N SER A 60 5.88 -3.61 -3.40
CA SER A 60 6.70 -4.40 -2.51
C SER A 60 7.67 -3.52 -1.72
N PHE A 61 7.87 -3.87 -0.47
CA PHE A 61 8.83 -3.23 0.40
C PHE A 61 9.41 -4.28 1.35
N SER A 62 10.66 -4.12 1.76
CA SER A 62 11.32 -5.08 2.65
C SER A 62 11.66 -4.40 3.96
N ASN A 63 10.73 -4.42 4.91
CA ASN A 63 10.99 -3.92 6.27
C ASN A 63 10.26 -4.77 7.31
N GLY A 64 10.97 -5.07 8.40
CA GLY A 64 10.41 -5.77 9.53
C GLY A 64 11.11 -5.36 10.81
N GLN A 65 10.38 -5.45 11.92
CA GLN A 65 10.83 -5.08 13.25
C GLN A 65 10.48 -6.18 14.24
N LEU A 66 11.26 -6.33 15.31
CA LEU A 66 10.86 -7.21 16.41
C LEU A 66 9.54 -6.71 17.02
N THR A 67 8.63 -7.62 17.35
CA THR A 67 7.35 -7.25 17.99
C THR A 67 7.58 -6.58 19.35
N SER A 68 8.66 -6.93 20.05
CA SER A 68 9.08 -6.30 21.30
C SER A 68 9.61 -4.87 21.15
N ALA A 69 9.96 -4.42 19.93
CA ALA A 69 10.47 -3.08 19.69
C ALA A 69 9.36 -2.02 19.66
N GLY A 70 8.09 -2.41 19.47
CA GLY A 70 6.98 -1.47 19.36
C GLY A 70 6.94 -0.68 18.03
N GLU A 71 7.86 -0.93 17.10
CA GLU A 71 8.04 -0.18 15.85
C GLU A 71 7.31 -0.78 14.64
N GLY A 72 6.28 -1.60 14.88
CA GLY A 72 5.53 -2.31 13.83
C GLY A 72 4.94 -1.37 12.78
N GLU A 73 4.56 -0.15 13.19
CA GLU A 73 3.97 0.88 12.32
C GLU A 73 4.91 1.42 11.23
N THR A 74 6.22 1.12 11.31
CA THR A 74 7.22 1.53 10.30
C THR A 74 7.40 0.52 9.17
N THR A 75 6.91 -0.71 9.40
CA THR A 75 7.05 -1.86 8.51
C THR A 75 6.07 -1.96 7.32
N PRO A 76 4.90 -1.29 7.29
CA PRO A 76 3.94 -1.42 6.19
C PRO A 76 4.51 -1.12 4.81
N VAL A 77 4.12 -1.89 3.79
CA VAL A 77 4.35 -1.49 2.39
C VAL A 77 3.57 -0.21 2.06
N ILE A 78 2.34 -0.10 2.55
CA ILE A 78 1.53 1.12 2.43
C ILE A 78 0.98 1.53 3.79
N TYR A 79 1.01 2.82 4.10
CA TYR A 79 0.34 3.36 5.27
C TYR A 79 -0.37 4.68 5.02
N ALA A 80 -1.49 4.88 5.71
CA ALA A 80 -2.28 6.11 5.66
C ALA A 80 -2.51 6.66 7.07
N LYS A 81 -1.61 7.56 7.50
CA LYS A 81 -1.71 8.30 8.76
C LYS A 81 -2.44 9.62 8.51
N LYS A 82 -3.73 9.52 8.16
CA LYS A 82 -4.60 10.67 7.88
C LYS A 82 -5.30 11.10 9.16
N THR A 83 -5.24 12.39 9.48
CA THR A 83 -6.00 13.00 10.58
C THR A 83 -7.39 13.48 10.15
N ASP A 84 -7.72 13.35 8.87
CA ASP A 84 -9.00 13.74 8.30
C ASP A 84 -9.89 12.54 7.94
N SER A 85 -11.18 12.80 7.68
CA SER A 85 -12.17 11.78 7.30
C SER A 85 -12.21 11.49 5.79
N ALA A 86 -11.24 12.00 5.02
CA ALA A 86 -11.38 12.06 3.57
C ALA A 86 -11.16 10.73 2.85
N GLY A 87 -10.66 9.70 3.55
CA GLY A 87 -10.64 8.32 3.08
C GLY A 87 -9.56 7.97 2.06
N LEU A 88 -9.52 6.68 1.72
CA LEU A 88 -8.58 5.97 0.85
C LEU A 88 -9.36 4.81 0.22
N ALA A 89 -9.24 4.65 -1.08
CA ALA A 89 -9.76 3.50 -1.79
C ALA A 89 -8.61 2.80 -2.53
N LEU A 90 -8.54 1.48 -2.40
CA LEU A 90 -7.55 0.63 -3.07
C LEU A 90 -8.26 -0.33 -4.01
N TYR A 91 -7.80 -0.42 -5.25
CA TYR A 91 -8.36 -1.29 -6.28
C TYR A 91 -7.27 -2.10 -6.95
N ASN A 92 -7.43 -3.44 -6.98
CA ASN A 92 -6.67 -4.35 -7.85
C ASN A 92 -5.13 -4.21 -7.76
N ILE A 93 -4.61 -4.00 -6.55
CA ILE A 93 -3.18 -3.93 -6.27
C ILE A 93 -2.82 -5.02 -5.25
N ASN A 94 -1.71 -5.71 -5.52
CA ASN A 94 -1.11 -6.64 -4.58
C ASN A 94 -0.04 -5.90 -3.75
N PHE A 95 -0.04 -6.09 -2.44
CA PHE A 95 0.97 -5.58 -1.52
C PHE A 95 1.75 -6.76 -0.93
N HIS A 96 3.08 -6.66 -0.95
CA HIS A 96 3.95 -7.72 -0.46
C HIS A 96 5.08 -7.14 0.39
N ASN A 97 5.08 -7.43 1.69
CA ASN A 97 6.24 -7.15 2.51
C ASN A 97 7.22 -8.32 2.42
N THR A 98 8.34 -8.12 1.71
CA THR A 98 9.28 -9.20 1.40
C THR A 98 10.22 -9.51 2.56
N TYR A 99 10.09 -8.82 3.70
CA TYR A 99 10.89 -9.11 4.89
C TYR A 99 10.55 -10.51 5.42
N PRO A 100 11.55 -11.34 5.74
CA PRO A 100 11.31 -12.68 6.29
C PRO A 100 10.48 -12.64 7.59
N GLN A 101 9.21 -13.04 7.50
CA GLN A 101 8.32 -13.09 8.65
C GLN A 101 8.62 -14.28 9.55
N THR A 102 8.68 -14.02 10.84
CA THR A 102 8.77 -14.99 11.93
C THR A 102 7.70 -14.69 12.97
N LYS A 103 7.52 -15.57 13.96
CA LYS A 103 6.58 -15.35 15.08
C LYS A 103 6.88 -14.11 15.92
N ILE A 104 8.09 -13.55 15.84
CA ILE A 104 8.54 -12.41 16.67
C ILE A 104 8.83 -11.15 15.87
N THR A 105 8.46 -11.12 14.59
CA THR A 105 8.68 -9.96 13.72
C THR A 105 7.36 -9.44 13.18
N ALA A 106 7.15 -8.13 13.27
CA ALA A 106 6.15 -7.42 12.49
C ALA A 106 6.74 -7.08 11.12
N ALA A 107 6.04 -7.43 10.04
CA ALA A 107 6.34 -7.01 8.68
C ALA A 107 5.00 -6.86 7.95
N LEU A 108 4.41 -5.67 8.02
CA LEU A 108 3.03 -5.46 7.59
C LEU A 108 2.95 -5.20 6.07
N ALA A 109 1.89 -5.66 5.41
CA ALA A 109 1.53 -5.17 4.08
C ALA A 109 0.93 -3.75 4.15
N ALA A 110 0.07 -3.49 5.13
CA ALA A 110 -0.70 -2.25 5.20
C ALA A 110 -1.01 -1.81 6.63
N ASP A 111 -1.11 -0.49 6.85
CA ASP A 111 -1.47 0.12 8.13
C ASP A 111 -2.24 1.45 7.96
N PHE A 112 -3.46 1.54 8.49
CA PHE A 112 -4.38 2.63 8.19
C PHE A 112 -5.04 3.20 9.45
N TYR A 113 -4.96 4.53 9.61
CA TYR A 113 -5.46 5.26 10.78
C TYR A 113 -6.67 6.15 10.47
N SER A 114 -7.47 5.83 9.45
CA SER A 114 -8.59 6.69 9.06
C SER A 114 -9.94 5.95 9.01
N SER A 115 -11.01 6.71 9.18
CA SER A 115 -12.38 6.20 9.35
C SER A 115 -13.12 5.86 8.05
N ASN A 116 -12.53 6.09 6.87
CA ASN A 116 -13.20 5.90 5.58
C ASN A 116 -12.33 5.12 4.57
N MET A 117 -12.00 3.88 4.93
CA MET A 117 -11.15 2.98 4.14
C MET A 117 -11.96 1.94 3.40
N ALA A 118 -11.63 1.74 2.13
CA ALA A 118 -12.18 0.69 1.31
C ALA A 118 -11.09 0.03 0.46
N ALA A 119 -11.11 -1.29 0.39
CA ALA A 119 -10.22 -2.09 -0.44
C ALA A 119 -11.07 -3.07 -1.27
N TYR A 120 -10.85 -3.08 -2.58
CA TYR A 120 -11.61 -3.89 -3.55
C TYR A 120 -10.64 -4.65 -4.44
N GLY A 121 -10.64 -5.98 -4.35
CA GLY A 121 -9.70 -6.83 -5.09
C GLY A 121 -8.22 -6.59 -4.73
N ALA A 122 -7.91 -5.85 -3.67
CA ALA A 122 -6.55 -5.66 -3.18
C ALA A 122 -6.14 -6.86 -2.30
N VAL A 123 -4.88 -7.29 -2.42
CA VAL A 123 -4.38 -8.53 -1.81
C VAL A 123 -3.12 -8.24 -0.99
N SER A 124 -3.01 -8.80 0.21
CA SER A 124 -1.72 -8.97 0.89
C SER A 124 -1.17 -10.35 0.51
N LEU A 125 0.06 -10.38 0.01
CA LEU A 125 0.76 -11.61 -0.37
C LEU A 125 1.60 -12.19 0.78
N ASP A 126 1.47 -11.64 1.98
CA ASP A 126 2.29 -12.02 3.12
C ASP A 126 1.82 -13.36 3.72
N SER A 127 2.77 -14.22 4.10
CA SER A 127 2.47 -15.49 4.75
C SER A 127 2.09 -15.28 6.21
N ARG A 128 0.82 -14.96 6.50
CA ARG A 128 0.35 -14.94 7.88
C ARG A 128 0.37 -16.36 8.44
N THR A 129 1.33 -16.69 9.30
CA THR A 129 1.05 -17.66 10.37
C THR A 129 0.14 -16.95 11.37
N PRO A 130 -1.11 -17.38 11.60
CA PRO A 130 -1.92 -16.83 12.67
C PRO A 130 -1.15 -16.93 13.99
N SER A 131 -1.11 -15.82 14.73
CA SER A 131 -0.62 -15.77 16.11
C SER A 131 -1.40 -16.73 17.00
#